data_AF-A0AA38XVC5-F1
#
_entry.id   AF-A0AA38XVC5-F1
#
_cell.length_a   1.000
_cell.length_b   1.000
_cell.length_c   1.000
_cell.angle_alpha   90.00
_cell.angle_beta   90.00
_cell.angle_gamma   90.00
#
_symmetry.space_group_name_H-M   'P 1'
#
loop_
_entity.id
_entity.type
_entity.pdbx_description
1 polymer ?
#
loop_
_entity_poly.entity_id
_entity_poly.type
_entity_poly.pdbx_seq_one_letter_code
_entity_poly.pdbx_strand_id
1 'polypeptide(L)'
;MASKQYTDEFKAEAVKQVTERGFAVAEVAKRSEALAGTPEGAMLPTPKDSAEVRRLKAEVKRLTEERDILKRHRLLLRLEQQL
;
A
#
# COMPACT_ATOMS: atom_id res chain seq x y z
N MET A 1 16.07 -34.23 -0.40
CA MET A 1 15.57 -32.94 0.12
C MET A 1 16.18 -31.84 -0.72
N ALA A 2 15.44 -31.25 -1.65
CA ALA A 2 15.96 -30.16 -2.50
C ALA A 2 16.01 -28.87 -1.68
N SER A 3 17.17 -28.23 -1.60
CA SER A 3 17.33 -26.92 -0.97
C SER A 3 16.52 -25.88 -1.77
N LYS A 4 15.55 -25.22 -1.14
CA LYS A 4 14.82 -24.10 -1.75
C LYS A 4 15.80 -22.95 -1.96
N GLN A 5 16.14 -22.69 -3.21
CA GLN A 5 16.99 -21.56 -3.57
C GLN A 5 16.11 -20.34 -3.81
N TYR A 6 16.28 -19.33 -2.97
CA TYR A 6 15.60 -18.05 -3.12
C TYR A 6 16.48 -17.09 -3.94
N THR A 7 15.86 -16.32 -4.84
CA THR A 7 16.56 -15.28 -5.61
C THR A 7 17.07 -14.17 -4.70
N ASP A 8 18.13 -13.49 -5.11
CA ASP A 8 18.72 -12.42 -4.29
C ASP A 8 17.76 -11.22 -4.14
N GLU A 9 16.93 -10.97 -5.14
CA GLU A 9 15.84 -9.98 -5.09
C GLU A 9 14.83 -10.30 -3.98
N PHE A 10 14.46 -11.56 -3.83
CA PHE A 10 13.53 -12.01 -2.79
C PHE A 10 14.12 -11.84 -1.38
N LYS A 11 15.41 -12.16 -1.22
CA LYS A 11 16.12 -11.95 0.05
C LYS A 11 16.18 -10.46 0.41
N ALA A 12 16.48 -9.59 -0.56
CA ALA A 12 16.54 -8.15 -0.34
C ALA A 12 15.18 -7.56 0.06
N GLU A 13 14.10 -8.00 -0.59
CA GLU A 13 12.74 -7.55 -0.26
C GLU A 13 12.28 -8.04 1.13
N ALA A 14 12.64 -9.27 1.51
CA ALA A 14 12.37 -9.79 2.85
C ALA A 14 13.07 -8.93 3.94
N VAL A 15 14.32 -8.53 3.70
CA VAL A 15 15.06 -7.65 4.61
C VAL A 15 14.37 -6.28 4.71
N LYS A 16 14.00 -5.67 3.57
CA LYS A 16 13.29 -4.37 3.57
C LYS A 16 11.98 -4.40 4.34
N GLN A 17 11.24 -5.50 4.28
CA GLN A 17 9.97 -5.61 5.01
C GLN A 17 10.16 -5.62 6.53
N VAL A 18 11.26 -6.18 7.01
CA VAL A 18 11.61 -6.15 8.43
C VAL A 18 12.14 -4.77 8.81
N THR A 19 13.05 -4.19 8.01
CA THR A 19 13.77 -2.96 8.38
C THR A 19 12.99 -1.68 8.11
N GLU A 20 12.33 -1.57 6.95
CA GLU A 20 11.64 -0.35 6.50
C GLU A 20 10.15 -0.36 6.88
N ARG A 21 9.50 -1.53 6.80
CA ARG A 21 8.07 -1.66 7.06
C ARG A 21 7.74 -2.15 8.47
N GLY A 22 8.76 -2.55 9.24
CA GLY A 22 8.62 -2.92 10.65
C GLY A 22 7.85 -4.22 10.92
N PHE A 23 7.72 -5.10 9.92
CA PHE A 23 7.07 -6.39 10.10
C PHE A 23 7.92 -7.32 10.97
N ALA A 24 7.27 -8.14 11.80
CA ALA A 24 7.97 -9.12 12.62
C ALA A 24 8.60 -10.21 11.73
N VAL A 25 9.81 -10.67 12.08
CA VAL A 25 10.54 -11.71 11.33
C VAL A 25 9.70 -12.97 11.13
N ALA A 26 8.89 -13.35 12.13
CA ALA A 26 7.99 -14.50 12.05
C ALA A 26 6.87 -14.32 11.01
N GLU A 27 6.33 -13.11 10.86
CA GLU A 27 5.29 -12.81 9.87
C GLU A 27 5.87 -12.80 8.45
N VAL A 28 7.07 -12.21 8.28
CA VAL A 28 7.79 -12.23 7.01
C VAL A 28 8.13 -13.67 6.62
N ALA A 29 8.64 -14.49 7.54
CA ALA A 29 8.94 -15.90 7.29
C ALA A 29 7.70 -16.71 6.88
N LYS A 30 6.58 -16.56 7.60
CA LYS A 30 5.32 -17.25 7.28
C LYS A 30 4.78 -16.87 5.89
N ARG A 31 4.90 -15.59 5.52
CA ARG A 31 4.52 -15.09 4.19
C ARG A 31 5.48 -15.56 3.10
N SER A 32 6.78 -15.62 3.40
CA SER A 32 7.80 -16.17 2.51
C SER A 32 7.62 -17.67 2.27
N GLU A 33 7.23 -18.42 3.29
CA GLU A 33 6.92 -19.86 3.18
C GLU A 33 5.68 -20.11 2.34
N ALA A 34 4.63 -19.29 2.49
CA ALA A 34 3.43 -19.35 1.66
C ALA A 34 3.75 -19.06 0.18
N LEU A 35 4.68 -18.15 -0.11
CA LEU A 35 5.12 -17.81 -1.46
C LEU A 35 6.12 -18.83 -2.04
N ALA A 36 6.83 -19.59 -1.20
CA ALA A 36 7.78 -20.62 -1.65
C ALA A 36 7.12 -21.87 -2.26
N GLY A 37 5.78 -21.93 -2.28
CA GLY A 37 4.99 -22.98 -2.91
C GLY A 37 4.49 -22.63 -4.32
N THR A 38 4.72 -21.42 -4.81
CA THR A 38 4.31 -20.98 -6.16
C THR A 38 5.54 -20.50 -6.92
N PRO A 39 5.81 -21.03 -8.14
CA PRO A 39 6.82 -20.44 -8.98
C PRO A 39 6.33 -19.03 -9.34
N GLU A 40 7.20 -18.04 -9.17
CA GLU A 40 6.98 -16.63 -9.49
C GLU A 40 5.91 -15.95 -8.63
N GLY A 41 6.37 -15.16 -7.65
CA GLY A 41 6.09 -13.74 -7.42
C GLY A 41 4.69 -13.11 -7.62
N ALA A 42 3.68 -13.85 -8.05
CA ALA A 42 2.34 -13.40 -8.29
C ALA A 42 1.49 -13.79 -7.09
N MET A 43 1.62 -13.00 -6.02
CA MET A 43 0.44 -12.75 -5.21
C MET A 43 -0.53 -11.98 -6.11
N LEU A 44 -1.26 -12.71 -6.97
CA LEU A 44 -2.28 -12.13 -7.83
C LEU A 44 -3.20 -11.34 -6.90
N PRO A 45 -3.36 -10.01 -7.09
CA PRO A 45 -4.27 -9.24 -6.29
C PRO A 45 -5.61 -9.93 -6.37
N THR A 46 -6.14 -10.36 -5.22
CA THR A 46 -7.41 -11.07 -5.24
C THR A 46 -8.45 -10.10 -5.81
N PRO A 47 -9.48 -10.58 -6.52
CA PRO A 47 -10.50 -9.70 -7.09
C PRO A 47 -11.15 -8.79 -6.04
N LYS A 48 -11.16 -9.23 -4.77
CA LYS A 48 -11.58 -8.45 -3.60
C LYS A 48 -10.64 -7.26 -3.33
N ASP A 49 -9.33 -7.49 -3.34
CA ASP A 49 -8.32 -6.43 -3.15
C ASP A 49 -8.42 -5.36 -4.25
N SER A 50 -8.66 -5.78 -5.50
CA SER A 50 -8.80 -4.86 -6.63
C SER A 50 -10.06 -3.97 -6.52
N ALA A 51 -11.18 -4.54 -6.05
CA ALA A 51 -12.41 -3.78 -5.84
C ALA A 51 -12.27 -2.77 -4.70
N GLU A 52 -11.64 -3.17 -3.60
CA GLU A 52 -11.39 -2.29 -2.45
C GLU A 52 -10.43 -1.16 -2.83
N VAL A 53 -9.37 -1.45 -3.57
CA VAL A 53 -8.44 -0.42 -4.09
C VAL A 53 -9.15 0.59 -4.99
N ARG A 54 -10.06 0.15 -5.85
CA ARG A 54 -10.85 1.06 -6.71
C ARG A 54 -11.77 1.96 -5.87
N ARG A 55 -12.46 1.39 -4.88
CA ARG A 55 -13.32 2.14 -3.96
C ARG A 55 -12.52 3.17 -3.16
N LEU A 56 -11.39 2.77 -2.59
CA LEU A 56 -10.52 3.66 -1.82
C LEU A 56 -9.96 4.80 -2.67
N LYS A 57 -9.55 4.52 -3.92
CA LYS A 57 -9.10 5.56 -4.85
C LYS A 57 -10.21 6.59 -5.16
N ALA A 58 -11.45 6.14 -5.34
CA ALA A 58 -12.58 7.03 -5.56
C ALA A 58 -12.84 7.92 -4.33
N GLU A 59 -12.77 7.34 -3.13
CA GLU A 59 -12.96 8.08 -1.88
C GLU A 59 -11.87 9.12 -1.64
N VAL A 60 -10.61 8.77 -1.90
CA VAL A 60 -9.49 9.72 -1.82
C VAL A 60 -9.71 10.90 -2.78
N LYS A 61 -10.16 10.64 -4.01
CA LYS A 61 -10.46 11.71 -4.97
C LYS A 61 -11.57 12.63 -4.45
N ARG A 62 -12.69 12.06 -3.98
CA ARG A 62 -13.83 12.81 -3.42
C ARG A 62 -13.41 13.70 -2.25
N LEU A 63 -12.71 13.13 -1.26
CA LEU A 63 -12.26 13.86 -0.07
C LEU A 63 -11.24 14.96 -0.42
N THR A 64 -10.42 14.74 -1.46
CA THR A 64 -9.49 15.76 -1.96
C THR A 64 -10.25 16.96 -2.54
N GLU A 65 -11.29 16.70 -3.35
CA GLU A 65 -12.13 17.74 -3.92
C GLU A 65 -12.89 18.53 -2.84
N GLU A 66 -13.47 17.84 -1.85
CA GLU A 66 -14.14 18.47 -0.70
C GLU A 66 -13.19 19.37 0.09
N ARG A 67 -11.99 18.88 0.41
CA ARG A 67 -10.94 19.67 1.05
C ARG A 67 -10.60 20.93 0.24
N ASP A 68 -10.47 20.80 -1.07
CA ASP A 68 -10.11 21.93 -1.94
C ASP A 68 -11.22 22.97 -2.04
N ILE A 69 -12.49 22.53 -2.06
CA ILE A 69 -13.64 23.43 -1.94
C ILE A 69 -13.59 24.19 -0.62
N LEU A 70 -13.42 23.50 0.50
CA LEU A 70 -13.35 24.14 1.83
C LEU A 70 -12.20 25.12 1.93
N LYS A 71 -11.03 24.78 1.36
CA LYS A 71 -9.87 25.67 1.32
C LYS A 71 -10.17 26.93 0.50
N ARG A 72 -10.82 26.81 -0.66
CA ARG A 72 -11.25 27.95 -1.47
C ARG A 72 -12.22 28.85 -0.72
N HIS A 73 -13.26 28.28 -0.09
CA HIS A 73 -14.20 29.07 0.72
C HIS A 73 -13.52 29.80 1.87
N ARG A 74 -12.60 29.14 2.58
CA ARG A 74 -11.85 29.77 3.66
C ARG A 74 -11.00 30.96 3.17
N LEU A 75 -10.44 30.86 1.97
CA LEU A 75 -9.68 31.97 1.36
C LEU A 75 -10.60 33.12 0.94
N LEU A 76 -11.76 32.82 0.35
CA LEU A 76 -12.76 33.84 -0.02
C LEU A 76 -13.25 34.61 1.21
N LEU A 77 -13.63 33.91 2.28
CA LEU A 77 -14.08 34.54 3.52
C LEU A 77 -13.00 35.44 4.12
N ARG A 78 -11.73 35.02 4.05
CA ARG A 78 -10.61 35.85 4.51
C ARG A 78 -10.47 37.13 3.70
N LEU A 79 -10.64 37.06 2.37
CA LEU A 79 -10.58 38.23 1.50
C LEU A 79 -11.75 39.19 1.75
N GLU A 80 -12.95 38.66 1.97
CA GLU A 80 -14.13 39.46 2.32
C GLU A 80 -13.98 40.20 3.65
N GLN A 81 -13.29 39.61 4.64
CA GLN A 81 -13.02 40.27 5.93
C GLN A 81 -11.92 41.34 5.87
N GLN A 82 -11.20 41.45 4.75
CA GLN A 82 -10.12 42.44 4.55
C GLN A 82 -10.56 43.65 3.70
N LEU A 83 -11.79 43.64 3.18
CA LEU A 83 -12.45 44.76 2.49
C LEU A 83 -13.40 45.47 3.45
#